data_AF-A0A2P2LXM2-F1
#
_entry.id   AF-A0A2P2LXM2-F1
#
_cell.length_a   1.000
_cell.length_b   1.000
_cell.length_c   1.000
_cell.angle_alpha   90.00
_cell.angle_beta   90.00
_cell.angle_gamma   90.00
#
_symmetry.space_group_name_H-M   'P 1'
#
loop_
_entity.id
_entity.type
_entity.pdbx_description
1 polymer ?
#
loop_
_entity_poly.entity_id
_entity_poly.type
_entity_poly.pdbx_seq_one_letter_code
_entity_poly.pdbx_strand_id
1 'polypeptide(L)'
;MVGVMSSSSRERLARLLSSAKSATDMPSKLENLRRLKRSLLEQDGAVSISDCLPLLFELQADRHSPVRKFVAEILGEIGLNHLEFVPEFVPVLCGVLEDQTPAVARQAITCGINLFRSTLEKIVIQGLYTSDLDDTFKLSWSSMLDFEERIYSKAFQPGGGGVRLLALKFVEAVILLYTPDPLGSTEPPSPEGD
;
A
#
# COMPACT_ATOMS: atom_id res chain seq x y z
N MET A 1 20.28 1.83 -26.31
CA MET A 1 20.61 0.97 -25.15
C MET A 1 19.42 0.81 -24.19
N VAL A 2 18.60 1.84 -23.96
CA VAL A 2 17.43 1.81 -23.04
C VAL A 2 16.34 0.80 -23.43
N GLY A 3 16.06 0.64 -24.72
CA GLY A 3 15.00 -0.30 -25.19
C GLY A 3 15.28 -1.79 -24.91
N VAL A 4 16.56 -2.20 -24.91
CA VAL A 4 16.96 -3.60 -24.65
C VAL A 4 16.99 -3.91 -23.15
N MET A 5 17.25 -2.90 -22.30
CA MET A 5 17.23 -3.06 -20.85
C MET A 5 15.79 -3.16 -20.31
N SER A 6 14.84 -2.42 -20.90
CA SER A 6 13.41 -2.51 -20.55
C SER A 6 12.79 -3.87 -20.93
N SER A 7 13.13 -4.43 -22.10
CA SER A 7 12.61 -5.74 -22.52
C SER A 7 13.11 -6.87 -21.62
N SER A 8 14.40 -6.88 -21.27
CA SER A 8 14.98 -7.88 -20.36
C SER A 8 14.38 -7.83 -18.95
N SER A 9 14.06 -6.62 -18.47
CA SER A 9 13.44 -6.41 -17.15
C SER A 9 11.99 -6.90 -17.11
N ARG A 10 11.21 -6.66 -18.17
CA ARG A 10 9.84 -7.16 -18.31
C ARG A 10 9.80 -8.69 -18.43
N GLU A 11 10.70 -9.29 -19.19
CA GLU A 11 10.82 -10.75 -19.28
C GLU A 11 11.23 -11.39 -17.94
N ARG A 12 12.08 -10.70 -17.16
CA ARG A 12 12.43 -11.14 -15.81
C ARG A 12 11.22 -11.10 -14.88
N LEU A 13 10.42 -10.01 -14.91
CA LEU A 13 9.18 -9.91 -14.14
C LEU A 13 8.18 -11.00 -14.54
N ALA A 14 7.95 -11.22 -15.84
CA ALA A 14 7.05 -12.27 -16.32
C ALA A 14 7.46 -13.67 -15.81
N ARG A 15 8.77 -13.97 -15.77
CA ARG A 15 9.30 -15.22 -15.19
C ARG A 15 9.10 -15.29 -13.68
N LEU A 16 9.23 -14.18 -12.96
CA LEU A 16 8.96 -14.13 -11.52
C LEU A 16 7.48 -14.35 -11.23
N LEU A 17 6.59 -13.74 -12.03
CA LEU A 17 5.14 -13.92 -11.91
C LEU A 17 4.73 -15.37 -12.17
N SER A 18 5.24 -16.00 -13.23
CA SER A 18 4.96 -17.41 -13.52
C SER A 18 5.50 -18.35 -12.43
N SER A 19 6.68 -18.06 -11.89
CA SER A 19 7.28 -18.81 -10.77
C SER A 19 6.47 -18.65 -9.48
N ALA A 20 6.03 -17.43 -9.17
CA ALA A 20 5.19 -17.15 -8.02
C ALA A 20 3.82 -17.83 -8.12
N LYS A 21 3.21 -17.84 -9.30
CA LYS A 21 1.92 -18.49 -9.57
C LYS A 21 1.98 -20.02 -9.47
N SER A 22 3.08 -20.62 -9.91
CA SER A 22 3.27 -22.08 -9.91
C SER A 22 3.79 -22.66 -8.59
N ALA A 23 4.38 -21.83 -7.71
CA ALA A 23 4.84 -22.28 -6.41
C ALA A 23 3.67 -22.84 -5.57
N THR A 24 3.88 -24.01 -4.97
CA THR A 24 2.83 -24.72 -4.20
C THR A 24 3.04 -24.63 -2.70
N ASP A 25 4.30 -24.66 -2.25
CA ASP A 25 4.72 -24.57 -0.86
C ASP A 25 4.93 -23.11 -0.40
N MET A 26 4.78 -22.89 0.90
CA MET A 26 4.87 -21.56 1.51
C MET A 26 6.26 -20.92 1.36
N PRO A 27 7.38 -21.60 1.65
CA PRO A 27 8.71 -21.03 1.49
C PRO A 27 9.00 -20.52 0.06
N SER A 28 8.69 -21.31 -0.97
CA SER A 28 8.90 -20.93 -2.36
C SER A 28 8.04 -19.73 -2.77
N LYS A 29 6.78 -19.68 -2.32
CA LYS A 29 5.89 -18.52 -2.54
C LYS A 29 6.47 -17.24 -1.96
N LEU A 30 6.89 -17.28 -0.70
CA LEU A 30 7.48 -16.11 -0.05
C LEU A 30 8.78 -15.67 -0.73
N GLU A 31 9.63 -16.61 -1.13
CA GLU A 31 10.86 -16.26 -1.83
C GLU A 31 10.60 -15.61 -3.19
N ASN A 32 9.64 -16.14 -3.96
CA ASN A 32 9.24 -15.55 -5.22
C ASN A 32 8.62 -14.16 -5.02
N LEU A 33 7.78 -13.96 -4.00
CA LEU A 33 7.24 -12.65 -3.65
C LEU A 33 8.33 -11.66 -3.22
N ARG A 34 9.36 -12.08 -2.47
CA ARG A 34 10.49 -11.20 -2.11
C ARG A 34 11.28 -10.75 -3.34
N ARG A 35 11.45 -11.64 -4.32
CA ARG A 35 12.08 -11.32 -5.60
C ARG A 35 11.21 -10.37 -6.42
N LEU A 36 9.90 -10.60 -6.44
CA LEU A 36 8.94 -9.73 -7.10
C LEU A 36 8.95 -8.33 -6.50
N LYS A 37 8.82 -8.21 -5.17
CA LYS A 37 8.89 -6.94 -4.43
C LYS A 37 10.16 -6.16 -4.76
N ARG A 38 11.34 -6.78 -4.67
CA ARG A 38 12.60 -6.13 -5.05
C ARG A 38 12.59 -5.64 -6.49
N SER A 39 12.12 -6.47 -7.42
CA SER A 39 12.05 -6.09 -8.83
C SER A 39 11.05 -4.96 -9.10
N LEU A 40 9.99 -4.82 -8.30
CA LEU A 40 9.05 -3.70 -8.38
C LEU A 40 9.66 -2.42 -7.81
N LEU A 41 10.36 -2.50 -6.68
CA LEU A 41 11.01 -1.33 -6.06
C LEU A 41 12.25 -0.84 -6.83
N GLU A 42 12.93 -1.74 -7.56
CA GLU A 42 14.04 -1.39 -8.45
C GLU A 42 13.58 -0.79 -9.79
N GLN A 43 12.32 -1.01 -10.19
CA GLN A 43 11.79 -0.59 -11.48
C GLN A 43 10.76 0.54 -11.30
N ASP A 44 11.12 1.73 -11.77
CA ASP A 44 10.22 2.87 -11.75
C ASP A 44 9.28 2.82 -12.97
N GLY A 45 8.23 1.99 -12.90
CA GLY A 45 7.35 1.77 -14.06
C GLY A 45 5.97 1.22 -13.72
N ALA A 46 4.96 2.08 -13.86
CA ALA A 46 3.54 1.77 -13.68
C ALA A 46 3.07 0.51 -14.45
N VAL A 47 3.55 0.29 -15.67
CA VAL A 47 3.21 -0.90 -16.48
C VAL A 47 3.59 -2.21 -15.77
N SER A 48 4.78 -2.26 -15.18
CA SER A 48 5.27 -3.43 -14.45
C SER A 48 4.43 -3.73 -13.21
N ILE A 49 3.91 -2.69 -12.54
CA ILE A 49 3.06 -2.84 -11.36
C ILE A 49 1.69 -3.38 -11.74
N SER A 50 1.07 -2.80 -12.77
CA SER A 50 -0.24 -3.23 -13.28
C SER A 50 -0.25 -4.71 -13.66
N ASP A 51 0.82 -5.21 -14.31
CA ASP A 51 0.98 -6.63 -14.66
C ASP A 51 1.04 -7.56 -13.42
N CYS A 52 1.45 -7.03 -12.26
CA CYS A 52 1.63 -7.80 -11.03
C CYS A 52 0.39 -7.83 -10.13
N LEU A 53 -0.45 -6.79 -10.17
CA LEU A 53 -1.61 -6.64 -9.29
C LEU A 53 -2.57 -7.85 -9.34
N PRO A 54 -2.92 -8.43 -10.50
CA PRO A 54 -3.80 -9.60 -10.55
C PRO A 54 -3.27 -10.78 -9.73
N LEU A 55 -1.96 -11.06 -9.81
CA LEU A 55 -1.36 -12.15 -9.03
C LEU A 55 -1.36 -11.84 -7.53
N LEU A 56 -1.08 -10.58 -7.16
CA LEU A 56 -1.13 -10.17 -5.75
C LEU A 56 -2.55 -10.33 -5.20
N PHE A 57 -3.57 -9.94 -5.96
CA PHE A 57 -4.96 -10.13 -5.56
C PHE A 57 -5.34 -11.61 -5.43
N GLU A 58 -4.91 -12.47 -6.37
CA GLU A 58 -5.08 -13.93 -6.26
C GLU A 58 -4.44 -14.48 -4.96
N LEU A 59 -3.24 -14.02 -4.61
CA LEU A 59 -2.49 -14.50 -3.45
C LEU A 59 -3.04 -13.99 -2.10
N GLN A 60 -3.96 -13.02 -2.09
CA GLN A 60 -4.70 -12.68 -0.86
C GLN A 60 -5.69 -13.78 -0.44
N ALA A 61 -6.00 -14.74 -1.32
CA ALA A 61 -6.76 -15.94 -0.95
C ALA A 61 -5.87 -17.13 -0.55
N ASP A 62 -4.55 -16.96 -0.41
CA ASP A 62 -3.65 -18.06 -0.10
C ASP A 62 -3.96 -18.70 1.26
N ARG A 63 -3.89 -20.03 1.34
CA ARG A 63 -4.08 -20.78 2.59
C ARG A 63 -3.11 -20.38 3.69
N HIS A 64 -1.91 -19.91 3.34
CA HIS A 64 -0.87 -19.56 4.31
C HIS A 64 -0.95 -18.08 4.67
N SER A 65 -1.25 -17.78 5.94
CA SER A 65 -1.31 -16.40 6.42
C SER A 65 -0.01 -15.58 6.27
N PRO A 66 1.22 -16.16 6.32
CA PRO A 66 2.42 -15.41 5.99
C PRO A 66 2.45 -14.87 4.56
N VAL A 67 1.87 -15.60 3.60
CA VAL A 67 1.78 -15.16 2.19
C VAL A 67 0.82 -13.97 2.09
N ARG A 68 -0.39 -14.10 2.63
CA ARG A 68 -1.38 -13.00 2.63
C ARG A 68 -0.87 -11.74 3.31
N LYS A 69 -0.21 -11.90 4.47
CA LYS A 69 0.44 -10.80 5.19
C LYS A 69 1.47 -10.10 4.27
N PHE A 70 2.34 -10.87 3.64
CA PHE A 70 3.40 -10.29 2.82
C PHE A 70 2.87 -9.64 1.54
N VAL A 71 1.79 -10.17 0.96
CA VAL A 71 1.10 -9.52 -0.15
C VAL A 71 0.50 -8.18 0.28
N ALA A 72 -0.11 -8.10 1.46
CA ALA A 72 -0.66 -6.84 1.98
C ALA A 72 0.45 -5.79 2.18
N GLU A 73 1.62 -6.22 2.65
CA GLU A 73 2.82 -5.38 2.76
C GLU A 73 3.26 -4.84 1.39
N ILE A 74 3.35 -5.70 0.36
CA ILE A 74 3.72 -5.29 -1.01
C ILE A 74 2.73 -4.25 -1.56
N LEU A 75 1.42 -4.47 -1.41
CA LEU A 75 0.40 -3.51 -1.85
C LEU A 75 0.55 -2.15 -1.15
N GLY A 76 0.80 -2.18 0.17
CA GLY A 76 1.07 -0.96 0.93
C GLY A 76 2.28 -0.19 0.41
N GLU A 77 3.37 -0.87 0.09
CA GLU A 77 4.58 -0.23 -0.43
C GLU A 77 4.43 0.29 -1.86
N ILE A 78 3.67 -0.41 -2.70
CA ILE A 78 3.33 0.09 -4.05
C ILE A 78 2.67 1.47 -3.93
N GLY A 79 1.67 1.62 -3.05
CA GLY A 79 0.97 2.90 -2.88
C GLY A 79 1.81 4.04 -2.32
N LEU A 80 2.90 3.75 -1.59
CA LEU A 80 3.79 4.80 -1.10
C LEU A 80 4.52 5.53 -2.23
N ASN A 81 4.71 4.88 -3.38
CA ASN A 81 5.41 5.49 -4.53
C ASN A 81 4.45 5.74 -5.70
N HIS A 82 3.49 4.84 -5.92
CA HIS A 82 2.58 4.85 -7.06
C HIS A 82 1.13 4.98 -6.60
N LEU A 83 0.76 6.23 -6.29
CA LEU A 83 -0.59 6.56 -5.79
C LEU A 83 -1.69 6.18 -6.80
N GLU A 84 -1.36 6.12 -8.09
CA GLU A 84 -2.30 5.79 -9.16
C GLU A 84 -2.93 4.39 -9.02
N PHE A 85 -2.29 3.48 -8.29
CA PHE A 85 -2.82 2.14 -8.04
C PHE A 85 -3.60 2.01 -6.73
N VAL A 86 -3.56 3.02 -5.85
CA VAL A 86 -4.27 2.99 -4.56
C VAL A 86 -5.76 2.66 -4.72
N PRO A 87 -6.51 3.27 -5.66
CA PRO A 87 -7.92 2.93 -5.85
C PRO A 87 -8.17 1.46 -6.21
N GLU A 88 -7.21 0.82 -6.89
CA GLU A 88 -7.34 -0.56 -7.34
C GLU A 88 -7.18 -1.56 -6.19
N PHE A 89 -6.21 -1.35 -5.29
CA PHE A 89 -5.90 -2.32 -4.23
C PHE A 89 -6.48 -1.98 -2.86
N VAL A 90 -6.95 -0.77 -2.60
CA VAL A 90 -7.58 -0.44 -1.31
C VAL A 90 -8.78 -1.34 -0.98
N PRO A 91 -9.71 -1.66 -1.92
CA PRO A 91 -10.77 -2.62 -1.66
C PRO A 91 -10.25 -3.99 -1.19
N VAL A 92 -9.09 -4.40 -1.71
CA VAL A 92 -8.41 -5.64 -1.29
C VAL A 92 -7.90 -5.50 0.14
N LEU A 93 -7.21 -4.40 0.49
CA LEU A 93 -6.76 -4.13 1.87
C LEU A 93 -7.94 -4.04 2.87
N CYS A 94 -9.08 -3.50 2.46
CA CYS A 94 -10.31 -3.52 3.24
C CYS A 94 -10.76 -4.97 3.55
N GLY A 95 -10.63 -5.89 2.59
CA GLY A 95 -10.87 -7.32 2.83
C GLY A 95 -9.83 -7.94 3.79
N VAL A 96 -8.57 -7.53 3.70
CA VAL A 96 -7.47 -7.99 4.59
C VAL A 96 -7.70 -7.59 6.05
N LEU A 97 -8.41 -6.48 6.34
CA LEU A 97 -8.81 -6.10 7.70
C LEU A 97 -9.69 -7.16 8.39
N GLU A 98 -10.39 -7.98 7.60
CA GLU A 98 -11.31 -9.03 8.07
C GLU A 98 -10.61 -10.41 8.17
N ASP A 99 -9.30 -10.48 7.95
CA ASP A 99 -8.56 -11.73 7.98
C ASP A 99 -8.62 -12.39 9.35
N GLN A 100 -8.90 -13.70 9.37
CA GLN A 100 -9.00 -14.51 10.59
C GLN A 100 -7.68 -14.62 11.35
N THR A 101 -6.55 -14.36 10.69
CA THR A 101 -5.24 -14.28 11.32
C THR A 101 -4.95 -12.83 11.74
N PRO A 102 -4.87 -12.52 13.05
CA PRO A 102 -4.68 -11.14 13.52
C PRO A 102 -3.43 -10.45 12.98
N ALA A 103 -2.37 -11.21 12.66
CA ALA A 103 -1.14 -10.66 12.09
C ALA A 103 -1.31 -10.12 10.67
N VAL A 104 -2.26 -10.67 9.90
CA VAL A 104 -2.58 -10.24 8.54
C VAL A 104 -3.42 -8.96 8.61
N ALA A 105 -4.49 -8.94 9.41
CA ALA A 105 -5.30 -7.74 9.63
C ALA A 105 -4.47 -6.56 10.18
N ARG A 106 -3.55 -6.83 11.11
CA ARG A 106 -2.61 -5.80 11.60
C ARG A 106 -1.73 -5.23 10.49
N GLN A 107 -1.30 -6.06 9.54
CA GLN A 107 -0.49 -5.58 8.42
C GLN A 107 -1.26 -4.57 7.56
N ALA A 108 -2.53 -4.83 7.26
CA ALA A 108 -3.36 -3.88 6.53
C ALA A 108 -3.49 -2.53 7.27
N ILE A 109 -3.66 -2.55 8.59
CA ILE A 109 -3.69 -1.29 9.39
C ILE A 109 -2.34 -0.57 9.33
N THR A 110 -1.22 -1.28 9.46
CA THR A 110 0.12 -0.68 9.31
C THR A 110 0.29 -0.01 7.94
N CYS A 111 -0.14 -0.69 6.87
CA CYS A 111 -0.16 -0.09 5.53
C CYS A 111 -1.05 1.16 5.50
N GLY A 112 -2.23 1.11 6.10
CA GLY A 112 -3.16 2.25 6.21
C GLY A 112 -2.54 3.48 6.87
N ILE A 113 -1.80 3.32 7.97
CA ILE A 113 -1.11 4.43 8.65
C ILE A 113 -0.17 5.15 7.69
N ASN A 114 0.67 4.41 6.98
CA ASN A 114 1.67 4.98 6.09
C ASN A 114 1.03 5.55 4.82
N LEU A 115 0.08 4.84 4.22
CA LEU A 115 -0.63 5.26 3.01
C LEU A 115 -1.45 6.52 3.25
N PHE A 116 -2.18 6.63 4.36
CA PHE A 116 -3.02 7.79 4.64
C PHE A 116 -2.18 9.06 4.76
N ARG A 117 -1.10 8.99 5.54
CA ARG A 117 -0.10 10.06 5.65
C ARG A 117 0.48 10.43 4.29
N SER A 118 1.05 9.46 3.57
CA SER A 118 1.75 9.71 2.30
C SER A 118 0.81 10.27 1.23
N THR A 119 -0.43 9.77 1.16
CA THR A 119 -1.43 10.25 0.21
C THR A 119 -1.82 11.69 0.52
N LEU A 120 -2.09 12.03 1.80
CA LEU A 120 -2.42 13.39 2.17
C LEU A 120 -1.26 14.35 1.89
N GLU A 121 -0.04 14.00 2.28
CA GLU A 121 1.16 14.81 2.04
C GLU A 121 1.33 15.12 0.55
N LYS A 122 1.25 14.10 -0.32
CA LYS A 122 1.40 14.27 -1.78
C LYS A 122 0.29 15.15 -2.37
N ILE A 123 -0.96 14.99 -1.93
CA ILE A 123 -2.09 15.79 -2.41
C ILE A 123 -1.96 17.23 -1.97
N VAL A 124 -1.59 17.47 -0.71
CA VAL A 124 -1.38 18.83 -0.18
C VAL A 124 -0.24 19.52 -0.93
N ILE A 125 0.90 18.83 -1.11
CA ILE A 125 2.03 19.36 -1.88
C ILE A 125 1.61 19.70 -3.31
N GLN A 126 0.93 18.79 -4.00
CA GLN A 126 0.43 19.08 -5.36
C GLN A 126 -0.48 20.31 -5.36
N GLY A 127 -1.49 20.35 -4.50
CA GLY A 127 -2.42 21.47 -4.41
C GLY A 127 -1.75 22.82 -4.13
N LEU A 128 -0.70 22.83 -3.29
CA LEU A 128 0.10 24.03 -2.99
C LEU A 128 0.85 24.56 -4.23
N TYR A 129 1.38 23.67 -5.08
CA TYR A 129 2.26 24.06 -6.18
C TYR A 129 1.59 24.20 -7.55
N THR A 130 0.54 23.41 -7.83
CA THR A 130 -0.11 23.39 -9.16
C THR A 130 -1.44 24.12 -9.20
N SER A 131 -2.02 24.50 -8.05
CA SER A 131 -3.37 25.10 -7.94
C SER A 131 -4.50 24.25 -8.56
N ASP A 132 -4.22 23.00 -8.91
CA ASP A 132 -5.13 22.00 -9.44
C ASP A 132 -4.69 20.62 -8.95
N LEU A 133 -5.65 19.75 -8.66
CA LEU A 133 -5.42 18.40 -8.14
C LEU A 133 -5.71 17.38 -9.23
N ASP A 134 -4.76 16.49 -9.49
CA ASP A 134 -4.94 15.42 -10.47
C ASP A 134 -6.13 14.51 -10.09
N ASP A 135 -6.95 14.13 -11.07
CA ASP A 135 -8.14 13.33 -10.83
C ASP A 135 -7.79 11.94 -10.26
N THR A 136 -6.63 11.39 -10.63
CA THR A 136 -6.14 10.13 -10.04
C THR A 136 -5.87 10.32 -8.56
N PHE A 137 -5.25 11.43 -8.17
CA PHE A 137 -4.95 11.74 -6.77
C PHE A 137 -6.23 11.95 -5.95
N LYS A 138 -7.24 12.60 -6.54
CA LYS A 138 -8.59 12.70 -5.94
C LYS A 138 -9.20 11.31 -5.69
N LEU A 139 -9.10 10.40 -6.66
CA LEU A 139 -9.59 9.02 -6.53
C LEU A 139 -8.82 8.23 -5.45
N SER A 140 -7.50 8.39 -5.39
CA SER A 140 -6.66 7.78 -4.36
C SER A 140 -7.04 8.27 -2.97
N TRP A 141 -7.30 9.58 -2.81
CA TRP A 141 -7.78 10.13 -1.55
C TRP A 141 -9.15 9.59 -1.14
N SER A 142 -10.11 9.58 -2.08
CA SER A 142 -11.44 9.02 -1.82
C SER A 142 -11.35 7.58 -1.33
N SER A 143 -10.47 6.79 -1.95
CA SER A 143 -10.21 5.41 -1.55
C SER A 143 -9.61 5.32 -0.15
N MET A 144 -8.69 6.22 0.19
CA MET A 144 -8.11 6.27 1.54
C MET A 144 -9.12 6.65 2.63
N LEU A 145 -10.08 7.53 2.34
CA LEU A 145 -11.20 7.84 3.24
C LEU A 145 -12.09 6.62 3.47
N ASP A 146 -12.41 5.86 2.41
CA ASP A 146 -13.15 4.60 2.56
C ASP A 146 -12.39 3.61 3.44
N PHE A 147 -11.05 3.55 3.32
CA PHE A 147 -10.22 2.69 4.15
C PHE A 147 -10.16 3.15 5.61
N GLU A 148 -10.07 4.47 5.84
CA GLU A 148 -10.15 5.10 7.15
C GLU A 148 -11.42 4.67 7.89
N GLU A 149 -12.58 4.75 7.24
CA GLU A 149 -13.86 4.35 7.83
C GLU A 149 -13.85 2.88 8.28
N ARG A 150 -13.26 2.00 7.48
CA ARG A 150 -13.13 0.57 7.84
C ARG A 150 -12.21 0.37 9.04
N ILE A 151 -11.09 1.09 9.12
CA ILE A 151 -10.18 1.00 10.26
C ILE A 151 -10.83 1.59 11.52
N TYR A 152 -11.57 2.69 11.41
CA TYR A 152 -12.32 3.27 12.54
C TYR A 152 -13.36 2.31 13.09
N SER A 153 -14.10 1.63 12.21
CA SER A 153 -15.02 0.57 12.63
C SER A 153 -14.30 -0.48 13.49
N LYS A 154 -13.07 -0.87 13.15
CA LYS A 154 -12.26 -1.79 13.96
C LYS A 154 -11.76 -1.19 15.28
N ALA A 155 -11.41 0.10 15.30
CA ALA A 155 -10.93 0.78 16.51
C ALA A 155 -12.01 0.88 17.58
N PHE A 156 -13.25 1.14 17.16
CA PHE A 156 -14.37 1.42 18.06
C PHE A 156 -15.31 0.21 18.28
N GLN A 157 -15.06 -0.92 17.62
CA GLN A 157 -15.76 -2.16 17.93
C GLN A 157 -15.44 -2.67 19.35
N PRO A 158 -16.45 -3.18 20.10
CA PRO A 158 -16.25 -3.78 21.41
C PRO A 158 -15.31 -5.01 21.33
N GLY A 159 -14.33 -5.07 22.22
CA GLY A 159 -13.41 -6.21 22.31
C GLY A 159 -12.01 -5.82 22.76
N GLY A 160 -11.20 -6.83 23.06
CA GLY A 160 -9.76 -6.69 23.33
C GLY A 160 -8.95 -7.36 22.23
N GLY A 161 -7.80 -6.80 21.86
CA GLY A 161 -6.90 -7.46 20.92
C GLY A 161 -5.92 -6.53 20.21
N GLY A 162 -4.84 -7.11 19.69
CA GLY A 162 -3.79 -6.36 19.00
C GLY A 162 -4.23 -5.68 17.71
N VAL A 163 -5.30 -6.17 17.04
CA VAL A 163 -5.87 -5.51 15.85
C VAL A 163 -6.54 -4.20 16.25
N ARG A 164 -7.41 -4.22 17.26
CA ARG A 164 -8.06 -3.01 17.80
C ARG A 164 -7.05 -2.00 18.32
N LEU A 165 -6.04 -2.45 19.06
CA LEU A 165 -5.00 -1.56 19.58
C LEU A 165 -4.23 -0.88 18.43
N LEU A 166 -3.94 -1.59 17.35
CA LEU A 166 -3.29 -1.00 16.19
C LEU A 166 -4.22 -0.07 15.41
N ALA A 167 -5.52 -0.37 15.34
CA ALA A 167 -6.51 0.52 14.76
C ALA A 167 -6.62 1.83 15.56
N LEU A 168 -6.52 1.78 16.89
CA LEU A 168 -6.43 3.00 17.72
C LEU A 168 -5.15 3.81 17.45
N LYS A 169 -4.02 3.15 17.16
CA LYS A 169 -2.81 3.85 16.70
C LYS A 169 -3.00 4.53 15.34
N PHE A 170 -3.80 3.94 14.46
CA PHE A 170 -4.19 4.62 13.22
C PHE A 170 -5.02 5.87 13.51
N VAL A 171 -6.03 5.79 14.38
CA VAL A 171 -6.82 6.96 14.82
C VAL A 171 -5.92 8.04 15.40
N GLU A 172 -4.99 7.67 16.29
CA GLU A 172 -3.98 8.60 16.83
C GLU A 172 -3.15 9.26 15.72
N ALA A 173 -2.66 8.48 14.75
CA ALA A 173 -1.88 9.00 13.64
C ALA A 173 -2.67 10.00 12.78
N VAL A 174 -3.97 9.74 12.53
CA VAL A 174 -4.85 10.66 11.79
C VAL A 174 -5.11 11.94 12.59
N ILE A 175 -5.37 11.85 13.89
CA ILE A 175 -5.54 13.02 14.78
C ILE A 175 -4.28 13.90 14.73
N LEU A 176 -3.10 13.30 14.87
CA LEU A 176 -1.84 14.02 14.82
C LEU A 176 -1.61 14.66 13.45
N LEU A 177 -1.97 13.99 12.36
CA LEU A 177 -1.82 14.51 11.00
C LEU A 177 -2.70 15.74 10.75
N TYR A 178 -3.90 15.81 11.34
CA TYR A 178 -4.79 16.96 11.26
C TYR A 178 -4.61 18.00 12.36
N THR A 179 -3.67 17.80 13.28
CA THR A 179 -3.37 18.75 14.36
C THR A 179 -2.09 19.52 14.01
N PRO A 180 -2.17 20.85 13.77
CA PRO A 180 -0.98 21.65 13.49
C PRO A 180 0.06 21.55 14.62
N ASP A 181 1.34 21.43 14.25
CA ASP A 181 2.42 21.53 15.22
C ASP A 181 2.56 22.99 15.68
N PRO A 182 2.30 23.32 16.96
CA PRO A 182 2.42 24.69 17.46
C PRO A 182 3.86 25.23 17.43
N LEU A 183 4.86 24.35 17.29
CA LEU A 183 6.27 24.71 17.15
C LEU A 183 6.77 24.56 15.71
N GLY A 184 5.90 24.14 14.79
CA GLY A 184 6.23 23.88 13.39
C GLY A 184 6.51 25.16 12.61
N SER A 185 7.33 25.03 11.56
CA SER A 185 7.53 26.11 10.60
C SER A 185 6.20 26.46 9.91
N THR A 186 5.94 27.76 9.72
CA THR A 186 4.82 28.23 8.91
C THR A 186 5.16 28.26 7.41
N GLU A 187 6.41 27.98 7.05
CA GLU A 187 6.91 28.01 5.67
C GLU A 187 6.61 26.66 4.98
N PRO A 188 6.12 26.67 3.72
CA PRO A 188 5.76 25.44 3.01
C PRO A 188 7.01 24.59 2.71
N PRO A 189 6.89 23.25 2.72
CA PRO A 189 8.00 22.35 2.39
C PRO A 189 8.41 22.50 0.93
N SER A 190 9.72 22.40 0.65
CA SER A 190 10.29 22.45 -0.71
C SER A 190 9.60 21.46 -1.67
N PRO A 191 9.48 21.79 -2.98
CA PRO A 191 8.83 20.91 -3.95
C PRO A 191 9.60 19.61 -4.21
N GLU A 192 10.91 19.62 -3.95
CA GLU A 192 11.75 18.43 -3.85
C GLU A 192 11.78 18.06 -2.36
N GLY A 193 10.96 17.08 -1.96
CA GLY A 193 10.89 16.66 -0.56
C GLY A 193 12.25 16.17 -0.05
N ASP A 194 12.61 16.58 1.17
CA ASP A 194 13.75 16.02 1.92
C ASP A 194 13.49 14.58 2.38
#